data_AF-A0A7C1C6K6-F1
#
_entry.id   AF-A0A7C1C6K6-F1
#
_cell.length_a   1.000
_cell.length_b   1.000
_cell.length_c   1.000
_cell.angle_alpha   90.00
_cell.angle_beta   90.00
_cell.angle_gamma   90.00
#
_symmetry.space_group_name_H-M   'P 1'
#
loop_
_entity.id
_entity.type
_entity.pdbx_description
1 polymer ?
#
loop_
_entity_poly.entity_id
_entity_poly.type
_entity_poly.pdbx_seq_one_letter_code
_entity_poly.pdbx_strand_id
1 'polypeptide(L)'
;DRVGLSYHFFSDGKQHFNMVSRRPENMAGLAALGLDRVLSGYFAGLIQAVREIDGQVLCHIDAVMRHYPHLSFNRSHWQQVERLLDLVAQKNMGLELNTSGFAIRGEPYPCQRIVAMAIRRNIPLIPGSDAHRPDQVGRYFDRLPAFLAPGNSAQ
;
A
#
# COMPACT_ATOMS: atom_id res chain seq x y z
N ASP A 1 -13.81 15.92 7.35
CA ASP A 1 -13.56 14.49 7.03
C ASP A 1 -12.63 14.35 5.84
N ARG A 2 -11.94 13.21 5.70
CA ARG A 2 -11.06 12.89 4.57
C ARG A 2 -11.57 11.65 3.82
N VAL A 3 -11.45 11.64 2.50
CA VAL A 3 -11.78 10.48 1.64
C VAL A 3 -10.50 9.68 1.35
N GLY A 4 -10.41 8.47 1.90
CA GLY A 4 -9.32 7.53 1.63
C GLY A 4 -9.65 6.58 0.47
N LEU A 5 -8.65 6.25 -0.35
CA LEU A 5 -8.76 5.34 -1.48
C LEU A 5 -7.87 4.11 -1.25
N SER A 6 -8.49 2.93 -1.28
CA SER A 6 -7.80 1.64 -1.24
C SER A 6 -8.34 0.68 -2.30
N TYR A 7 -7.54 -0.31 -2.68
CA TYR A 7 -7.91 -1.32 -3.67
C TYR A 7 -7.62 -2.72 -3.14
N HIS A 8 -8.65 -3.56 -2.95
CA HIS A 8 -8.52 -4.83 -2.21
C HIS A 8 -8.80 -6.07 -3.06
N PHE A 9 -9.57 -5.95 -4.13
CA PHE A 9 -10.09 -7.10 -4.86
C PHE A 9 -9.48 -7.20 -6.26
N PHE A 10 -8.89 -8.36 -6.56
CA PHE A 10 -8.39 -8.71 -7.88
C PHE A 10 -9.41 -9.63 -8.57
N SER A 11 -9.80 -9.29 -9.80
CA SER A 11 -10.70 -10.13 -10.60
C SER A 11 -9.92 -10.98 -11.60
N ASP A 12 -10.26 -12.26 -11.71
CA ASP A 12 -9.79 -13.13 -12.80
C ASP A 12 -10.78 -13.19 -13.98
N GLY A 13 -11.85 -12.39 -13.93
CA GLY A 13 -12.95 -12.38 -14.90
C GLY A 13 -14.07 -13.38 -14.57
N LYS A 14 -13.92 -14.22 -13.55
CA LYS A 14 -14.94 -15.17 -13.06
C LYS A 14 -15.34 -14.90 -11.61
N GLN A 15 -14.37 -14.52 -10.78
CA GLN A 15 -14.55 -14.22 -9.37
C GLN A 15 -13.59 -13.12 -8.92
N HIS A 16 -13.76 -12.68 -7.68
CA HIS A 16 -12.91 -11.69 -7.04
C HIS A 16 -12.19 -12.29 -5.85
N PHE A 17 -10.88 -12.04 -5.76
CA PHE A 17 -10.04 -12.43 -4.66
C PHE A 17 -9.64 -11.21 -3.83
N ASN A 18 -9.82 -11.30 -2.51
CA ASN A 18 -9.35 -10.26 -1.60
C ASN A 18 -7.84 -10.43 -1.34
N MET A 19 -7.04 -9.54 -1.91
CA MET A 19 -5.58 -9.53 -1.82
C MET A 19 -5.01 -9.29 -0.43
N VAL A 20 -5.78 -8.67 0.47
CA VAL A 20 -5.35 -8.38 1.85
C VAL A 20 -5.94 -9.37 2.85
N SER A 21 -6.62 -10.43 2.38
CA SER A 21 -7.21 -11.47 3.21
C SER A 21 -6.29 -12.69 3.34
N ARG A 22 -6.14 -13.18 4.57
CA ARG A 22 -5.40 -14.42 4.89
C ARG A 22 -6.20 -15.71 4.63
N ARG A 23 -7.41 -15.62 4.08
CA ARG A 23 -8.24 -16.82 3.85
C ARG A 23 -7.56 -17.73 2.81
N PRO A 24 -7.45 -19.05 3.06
CA PRO A 24 -6.73 -19.97 2.17
C PRO A 24 -7.18 -19.89 0.71
N GLU A 25 -8.48 -19.69 0.47
CA GLU A 25 -9.04 -19.65 -0.89
C GLU A 25 -8.54 -18.43 -1.68
N ASN A 26 -8.40 -17.26 -1.01
CA ASN A 26 -7.82 -16.07 -1.62
C ASN A 26 -6.34 -16.29 -1.92
N MET A 27 -5.59 -16.80 -0.94
CA MET A 27 -4.16 -17.00 -1.05
C MET A 27 -3.80 -17.98 -2.17
N ALA A 28 -4.50 -19.12 -2.22
CA ALA A 28 -4.31 -20.15 -3.23
C ALA A 28 -4.74 -19.65 -4.63
N GLY A 29 -5.89 -18.96 -4.73
CA GLY A 29 -6.38 -18.41 -5.99
C GLY A 29 -5.43 -17.38 -6.58
N LEU A 30 -4.97 -16.41 -5.78
CA LEU A 30 -4.02 -15.39 -6.22
C LEU A 30 -2.67 -16.00 -6.62
N ALA A 31 -2.18 -17.00 -5.88
CA ALA A 31 -0.95 -17.70 -6.23
C ALA A 31 -1.09 -18.46 -7.56
N ALA A 32 -2.23 -19.13 -7.81
CA ALA A 32 -2.51 -19.83 -9.05
C ALA A 32 -2.61 -18.90 -10.27
N LEU A 33 -3.01 -17.64 -10.08
CA LEU A 33 -3.03 -16.62 -11.14
C LEU A 33 -1.64 -16.07 -11.49
N GLY A 34 -0.64 -16.34 -10.64
CA GLY A 34 0.70 -15.77 -10.72
C GLY A 34 0.78 -14.41 -10.02
N LEU A 35 1.55 -14.33 -8.93
CA LEU A 35 1.65 -13.12 -8.09
C LEU A 35 2.20 -11.91 -8.85
N ASP A 36 3.03 -12.12 -9.86
CA ASP A 36 3.53 -11.06 -10.74
C ASP A 36 2.38 -10.35 -11.48
N ARG A 37 1.47 -11.13 -12.06
CA ARG A 37 0.26 -10.62 -12.72
C ARG A 37 -0.66 -9.91 -11.72
N VAL A 38 -0.82 -10.47 -10.53
CA VAL A 38 -1.65 -9.89 -9.47
C VAL A 38 -1.10 -8.51 -9.06
N LEU A 39 0.20 -8.40 -8.82
CA LEU A 39 0.85 -7.13 -8.48
C LEU A 39 0.72 -6.10 -9.60
N SER A 40 0.98 -6.51 -10.84
CA SER A 40 0.85 -5.62 -11.99
C SER A 40 -0.57 -5.08 -12.16
N GLY A 41 -1.59 -5.93 -11.96
CA GLY A 41 -2.98 -5.51 -12.02
C GLY A 41 -3.43 -4.69 -10.80
N TYR A 42 -2.89 -4.98 -9.61
CA TYR A 42 -3.11 -4.19 -8.40
C TYR A 42 -2.67 -2.74 -8.57
N PHE A 43 -1.44 -2.52 -9.05
CA PHE A 43 -0.96 -1.16 -9.30
C PHE A 43 -1.68 -0.48 -10.46
N ALA A 44 -2.02 -1.22 -11.52
CA ALA A 44 -2.82 -0.68 -12.62
C ALA A 44 -4.21 -0.21 -12.12
N GLY A 45 -4.85 -1.02 -11.26
CA GLY A 45 -6.13 -0.68 -10.63
C GLY A 45 -6.03 0.55 -9.73
N LEU A 46 -4.98 0.67 -8.91
CA LEU A 46 -4.73 1.87 -8.11
C LEU A 46 -4.50 3.11 -8.99
N ILE A 47 -3.71 2.99 -10.06
CA ILE A 47 -3.50 4.10 -11.01
C ILE A 47 -4.83 4.54 -11.62
N GLN A 48 -5.65 3.60 -12.07
CA GLN A 48 -6.97 3.91 -12.62
C GLN A 48 -7.87 4.59 -11.58
N ALA A 49 -7.95 4.01 -10.37
CA ALA A 49 -8.77 4.55 -9.29
C ALA A 49 -8.35 5.97 -8.90
N VAL A 50 -7.05 6.25 -8.78
CA VAL A 50 -6.56 7.61 -8.51
C VAL A 50 -6.93 8.58 -9.64
N ARG A 51 -6.90 8.14 -10.90
CA ARG A 51 -7.32 9.02 -12.03
C ARG A 51 -8.80 9.37 -11.93
N GLU A 52 -9.64 8.37 -11.75
CA GLU A 52 -11.09 8.45 -11.96
C GLU A 52 -11.86 8.88 -10.71
N ILE A 53 -11.33 8.61 -9.51
CA ILE A 53 -11.99 8.87 -8.24
C ILE A 53 -11.35 10.10 -7.58
N ASP A 54 -12.19 10.99 -7.06
CA ASP A 54 -11.75 12.14 -6.26
C ASP A 54 -11.53 11.70 -4.81
N GLY A 55 -10.33 11.16 -4.57
CA GLY A 55 -9.82 10.84 -3.24
C GLY A 55 -8.88 11.92 -2.70
N GLN A 56 -8.65 11.91 -1.39
CA GLN A 56 -7.71 12.82 -0.72
C GLN A 56 -6.48 12.10 -0.17
N VAL A 57 -6.59 10.82 0.14
CA VAL A 57 -5.47 10.01 0.67
C VAL A 57 -5.45 8.66 -0.05
N LEU A 58 -4.28 8.25 -0.55
CA LEU A 58 -4.07 6.90 -1.07
C LEU A 58 -3.58 5.99 0.06
N CYS A 59 -4.29 4.89 0.29
CA CYS A 59 -4.12 4.05 1.48
C CYS A 59 -3.26 2.79 1.21
N HIS A 60 -2.37 2.49 2.16
CA HIS A 60 -1.59 1.25 2.31
C HIS A 60 -1.23 0.51 1.00
N ILE A 61 -0.47 1.18 0.12
CA ILE A 61 -0.29 0.81 -1.30
C ILE A 61 0.55 -0.43 -1.59
N ASP A 62 1.07 -1.11 -0.58
CA ASP A 62 1.80 -2.36 -0.71
C ASP A 62 1.26 -3.42 0.27
N ALA A 63 0.07 -3.19 0.84
CA ALA A 63 -0.61 -4.17 1.70
C ALA A 63 -0.94 -5.49 0.97
N VAL A 64 -0.95 -5.49 -0.37
CA VAL A 64 -1.01 -6.71 -1.20
C VAL A 64 0.12 -7.70 -0.87
N MET A 65 1.24 -7.25 -0.32
CA MET A 65 2.37 -8.09 0.11
C MET A 65 2.19 -8.70 1.50
N ARG A 66 1.18 -8.27 2.27
CA ARG A 66 1.02 -8.58 3.71
C ARG A 66 1.10 -10.07 4.04
N HIS A 67 0.62 -10.93 3.15
CA HIS A 67 0.59 -12.38 3.33
C HIS A 67 1.64 -13.12 2.47
N TYR A 68 2.53 -12.38 1.79
CA TYR A 68 3.56 -12.91 0.90
C TYR A 68 4.94 -12.33 1.29
N PRO A 69 5.53 -12.75 2.42
CA PRO A 69 6.75 -12.13 2.97
C PRO A 69 7.99 -12.25 2.07
N HIS A 70 7.98 -13.16 1.10
CA HIS A 70 9.07 -13.35 0.13
C HIS A 70 8.81 -12.69 -1.23
N LEU A 71 7.65 -12.06 -1.40
CA LEU A 71 7.30 -11.39 -2.66
C LEU A 71 8.03 -10.06 -2.76
N SER A 72 8.71 -9.84 -3.89
CA SER A 72 9.42 -8.61 -4.19
C SER A 72 8.84 -7.94 -5.45
N PHE A 73 8.99 -6.62 -5.52
CA PHE A 73 8.64 -5.87 -6.71
C PHE A 73 9.76 -5.96 -7.75
N ASN A 74 9.41 -6.42 -8.95
CA ASN A 74 10.29 -6.38 -10.10
C ASN A 74 10.40 -4.93 -10.65
N ARG A 75 11.19 -4.74 -11.71
CA ARG A 75 11.39 -3.43 -12.34
C ARG A 75 10.07 -2.79 -12.82
N SER A 76 9.18 -3.55 -13.44
CA SER A 76 7.88 -3.08 -13.93
C SER A 76 6.99 -2.60 -12.78
N HIS A 77 6.93 -3.36 -11.68
CA HIS A 77 6.18 -2.98 -10.48
C HIS A 77 6.69 -1.65 -9.91
N TRP A 78 8.01 -1.45 -9.81
CA TRP A 78 8.57 -0.17 -9.36
C TRP A 78 8.24 0.98 -10.29
N GLN A 79 8.24 0.78 -11.62
CA GLN A 79 7.80 1.79 -12.58
C GLN A 79 6.32 2.16 -12.40
N GLN A 80 5.46 1.18 -12.09
CA GLN A 80 4.06 1.45 -11.79
C GLN A 80 3.89 2.23 -10.48
N VAL A 81 4.66 1.89 -9.44
CA VAL A 81 4.67 2.65 -8.17
C VAL A 81 5.12 4.09 -8.39
N GLU A 82 6.19 4.32 -9.16
CA GLU A 82 6.64 5.67 -9.50
C GLU A 82 5.54 6.46 -10.21
N ARG A 83 4.92 5.87 -11.24
CA ARG A 83 3.80 6.48 -11.98
C ARG A 83 2.60 6.78 -11.08
N LEU A 84 2.28 5.88 -10.16
CA LEU A 84 1.20 6.05 -9.20
C LEU A 84 1.49 7.24 -8.27
N LEU A 85 2.70 7.33 -7.73
CA LEU A 85 3.09 8.45 -6.87
C LEU A 85 3.15 9.78 -7.62
N ASP A 86 3.60 9.79 -8.88
CA ASP A 86 3.55 11.00 -9.72
C ASP A 86 2.11 11.51 -9.86
N LEU A 87 1.16 10.59 -10.07
CA LEU A 87 -0.25 10.94 -10.19
C LEU A 87 -0.86 11.41 -8.85
N VAL A 88 -0.52 10.76 -7.74
CA VAL A 88 -0.93 11.19 -6.39
C VAL A 88 -0.46 12.61 -6.12
N ALA A 89 0.78 12.94 -6.47
CA ALA A 89 1.32 14.29 -6.37
C ALA A 89 0.57 15.28 -7.27
N GLN A 90 0.31 14.92 -8.54
CA GLN A 90 -0.44 15.75 -9.48
C GLN A 90 -1.87 16.06 -9.00
N LYS A 91 -2.53 15.11 -8.34
CA LYS A 91 -3.87 15.28 -7.76
C LYS A 91 -3.86 15.92 -6.36
N ASN A 92 -2.70 16.34 -5.84
CA ASN A 92 -2.54 16.90 -4.49
C ASN A 92 -3.08 15.99 -3.38
N MET A 93 -2.96 14.67 -3.55
CA MET A 93 -3.37 13.68 -2.57
C MET A 93 -2.25 13.42 -1.55
N GLY A 94 -2.62 12.96 -0.36
CA GLY A 94 -1.70 12.39 0.63
C GLY A 94 -1.47 10.89 0.41
N LEU A 95 -0.43 10.36 1.06
CA LEU A 95 -0.15 8.92 1.15
C LEU A 95 -0.27 8.47 2.60
N GLU A 96 -1.02 7.41 2.85
CA GLU A 96 -1.16 6.85 4.19
C GLU A 96 0.15 6.19 4.64
N LEU A 97 0.53 6.43 5.91
CA LEU A 97 1.46 5.59 6.67
C LEU A 97 0.66 4.72 7.62
N ASN A 98 0.29 3.54 7.14
CA ASN A 98 -0.51 2.58 7.88
C ASN A 98 0.36 1.80 8.87
N THR A 99 0.23 2.11 10.15
CA THR A 99 1.06 1.54 11.21
C THR A 99 0.67 0.11 11.59
N SER A 100 -0.42 -0.45 11.07
CA SER A 100 -0.77 -1.86 11.31
C SER A 100 0.28 -2.83 10.75
N GLY A 101 1.04 -2.40 9.72
CA GLY A 101 2.13 -3.18 9.13
C GLY A 101 3.22 -3.56 10.13
N PHE A 102 3.46 -2.74 11.16
CA PHE A 102 4.48 -3.02 12.19
C PHE A 102 4.25 -4.36 12.89
N ALA A 103 2.99 -4.76 13.11
CA ALA A 103 2.68 -6.05 13.74
C ALA A 103 2.97 -7.27 12.85
N ILE A 104 3.19 -7.07 11.54
CA ILE A 104 3.24 -8.16 10.56
C ILE A 104 4.62 -8.30 9.93
N ARG A 105 5.23 -7.17 9.54
CA ARG A 105 6.52 -7.17 8.85
C ARG A 105 7.57 -6.27 9.51
N GLY A 106 7.27 -5.69 10.67
CA GLY A 106 8.20 -4.83 11.40
C GLY A 106 8.33 -3.40 10.88
N GLU A 107 7.58 -3.03 9.83
CA GLU A 107 7.54 -1.68 9.23
C GLU A 107 6.09 -1.33 8.83
N PRO A 108 5.70 -0.04 8.71
CA PRO A 108 4.35 0.34 8.30
C PRO A 108 4.12 0.04 6.81
N TYR A 109 2.88 0.19 6.34
CA TYR A 109 2.61 0.29 4.90
C TYR A 109 2.55 1.78 4.49
N PRO A 110 3.23 2.20 3.41
CA PRO A 110 4.13 1.41 2.59
C PRO A 110 5.55 1.30 3.13
N CYS A 111 6.35 0.43 2.49
CA CYS A 111 7.74 0.20 2.87
C CYS A 111 8.60 1.47 2.69
N GLN A 112 9.75 1.50 3.35
CA GLN A 112 10.61 2.69 3.40
C GLN A 112 10.97 3.26 2.01
N ARG A 113 11.20 2.39 1.02
CA ARG A 113 11.52 2.82 -0.35
C ARG A 113 10.40 3.64 -0.98
N ILE A 114 9.14 3.26 -0.75
CA ILE A 114 7.97 3.99 -1.26
C ILE A 114 7.82 5.31 -0.51
N VAL A 115 8.00 5.30 0.80
CA VAL A 115 7.94 6.52 1.62
C VAL A 115 8.99 7.53 1.16
N ALA A 116 10.22 7.10 0.92
CA ALA A 116 11.27 7.97 0.37
C ALA A 116 10.90 8.55 -1.02
N MET A 117 10.25 7.74 -1.89
CA MET A 117 9.76 8.23 -3.18
C MET A 117 8.64 9.27 -3.05
N ALA A 118 7.77 9.12 -2.05
CA ALA A 118 6.69 10.05 -1.77
C ALA A 118 7.20 11.39 -1.20
N ILE A 119 8.16 11.34 -0.26
CA ILE A 119 8.82 12.53 0.30
C ILE A 119 9.47 13.36 -0.80
N ARG A 120 10.21 12.72 -1.72
CA ARG A 120 10.85 13.42 -2.86
C ARG A 120 9.86 14.12 -3.80
N ARG A 121 8.60 13.71 -3.78
CA ARG A 121 7.50 14.29 -4.56
C ARG A 121 6.67 15.31 -3.78
N ASN A 122 7.07 15.63 -2.54
CA ASN A 122 6.32 16.48 -1.62
C ASN A 122 4.89 15.97 -1.34
N ILE A 123 4.69 14.65 -1.40
CA ILE A 123 3.39 14.04 -1.07
C ILE A 123 3.24 14.05 0.45
N PRO A 124 2.15 14.63 1.00
CA PRO A 124 1.91 14.61 2.44
C PRO A 124 1.76 13.17 2.97
N LEU A 125 2.51 12.82 4.00
CA LEU A 125 2.41 11.54 4.68
C LEU A 125 1.36 11.61 5.80
N ILE A 126 0.37 10.72 5.78
CA ILE A 126 -0.79 10.75 6.67
C ILE A 126 -0.80 9.49 7.55
N PRO A 127 -0.52 9.58 8.86
CA PRO A 127 -0.59 8.42 9.75
C PRO A 127 -2.00 7.81 9.80
N GLY A 128 -2.07 6.48 9.72
CA GLY A 128 -3.31 5.70 9.89
C GLY A 128 -3.03 4.45 10.71
N SER A 129 -3.83 4.15 11.73
CA SER A 129 -3.61 2.95 12.57
C SER A 129 -4.37 1.72 12.08
N ASP A 130 -5.32 1.90 11.16
CA ASP A 130 -6.21 0.84 10.64
C ASP A 130 -6.85 0.03 11.78
N ALA A 131 -7.33 0.78 12.79
CA ALA A 131 -7.86 0.25 14.03
C ALA A 131 -9.18 -0.49 13.79
N HIS A 132 -9.22 -1.78 14.13
CA HIS A 132 -10.45 -2.59 14.10
C HIS A 132 -11.05 -2.76 15.51
N ARG A 133 -10.43 -2.11 16.52
CA ARG A 133 -10.88 -2.05 17.91
C ARG A 133 -10.57 -0.66 18.48
N PRO A 134 -11.38 -0.13 19.42
CA PRO A 134 -11.13 1.18 20.01
C PRO A 134 -9.73 1.34 20.62
N ASP A 135 -9.19 0.29 21.24
CA ASP A 135 -7.86 0.27 21.86
C ASP A 135 -6.70 0.34 20.84
N GLN A 136 -6.98 0.20 19.55
CA GLN A 136 -5.97 0.23 18.48
C GLN A 136 -5.85 1.59 17.80
N VAL A 137 -6.66 2.58 18.17
CA VAL A 137 -6.56 3.94 17.62
C VAL A 137 -5.19 4.52 17.95
N GLY A 138 -4.45 4.97 16.93
CA GLY A 138 -3.09 5.51 17.09
C GLY A 138 -2.02 4.47 17.41
N ARG A 139 -2.34 3.17 17.38
CA ARG A 139 -1.39 2.09 17.65
C ARG A 139 -0.13 2.24 16.80
N TYR A 140 1.04 2.22 17.45
CA TYR A 140 2.38 2.34 16.85
C TYR A 140 2.71 3.70 16.22
N PHE A 141 1.95 4.76 16.47
CA PHE A 141 2.31 6.11 15.98
C PHE A 141 3.65 6.60 16.57
N ASP A 142 3.97 6.17 17.79
CA ASP A 142 5.24 6.41 18.48
C ASP A 142 6.47 5.91 17.71
N ARG A 143 6.29 4.96 16.79
CA ARG A 143 7.38 4.39 15.97
C ARG A 143 7.67 5.17 14.70
N LEU A 144 6.75 6.03 14.25
CA LEU A 144 6.89 6.78 13.00
C LEU A 144 8.10 7.73 12.98
N PRO A 145 8.43 8.47 14.06
CA PRO A 145 9.60 9.35 14.05
C PRO A 145 10.91 8.59 13.78
N ALA A 146 11.09 7.41 14.40
CA ALA A 146 12.28 6.58 14.18
C ALA A 146 12.32 5.98 12.77
N PHE A 147 11.17 5.57 12.23
CA PHE A 147 11.04 5.06 10.86
C PHE A 147 11.37 6.13 9.80
N LEU A 148 10.94 7.38 10.04
CA LEU A 148 11.15 8.52 9.13
C LEU A 148 12.52 9.20 9.30
N ALA A 149 13.32 8.79 10.29
CA ALA A 149 14.63 9.39 10.53
C ALA A 149 15.58 9.19 9.34
N PRO A 150 16.35 10.23 8.95
CA PRO A 150 17.39 10.10 7.92
C PRO A 150 18.38 8.98 8.27
N GLY A 151 18.67 8.10 7.32
CA GLY A 151 19.62 6.99 7.50
C GLY A 151 19.00 5.62 7.74
N ASN A 152 17.67 5.53 7.92
CA ASN A 152 16.95 4.24 7.96
C ASN A 152 16.64 3.66 6.55
N SER A 153 17.32 4.19 5.53
CA SER A 153 17.25 3.70 4.15
C SER A 153 17.93 2.33 4.07
N ALA A 154 17.17 1.26 4.27
CA ALA A 154 17.64 -0.08 3.95
C ALA A 154 18.11 -0.11 2.48
N GLN A 155 19.29 -0.71 2.30
CA GLN A 155 19.92 -1.04 1.02
C GLN A 155 18.96 -1.78 0.08
#